data_AF-A0AAE0ZEP2-F1
#
_entry.id   AF-A0AAE0ZEP2-F1
#
_cell.length_a   1.000
_cell.length_b   1.000
_cell.length_c   1.000
_cell.angle_alpha   90.00
_cell.angle_beta   90.00
_cell.angle_gamma   90.00
#
_symmetry.space_group_name_H-M   'P 1'
#
loop_
_entity.id
_entity.type
_entity.pdbx_description
1 polymer ?
#
loop_
_entity_poly.entity_id
_entity_poly.type
_entity_poly.pdbx_seq_one_letter_code
_entity_poly.pdbx_strand_id
1 'polypeptide(L)'
;MRLSTISNNVVLILKSRFSVLASRTKMYPSVIVAITLLNSMTLSDARTIDNPCTVQKFPSLITQLSVTIERIVLANVTANQMLVTLRQPRFLTPDDLIQLNPDATHLPNLPLLVETENLTLGNMEDFLRQTYRDVSIHIVFVQQALGEQIADDYRVLENELSRLEQKLFELLCKVHHLAISDNIMICSSVDASVMPSSIKNIQDDTLRYMRNYILGKDTQIFLGNLETNFITLYSEVQG
;
A
#
# COMPACT_ATOMS: atom_id res chain seq x y z
N MET A 1 -6.80 4.42 30.14
CA MET A 1 -6.04 5.64 29.82
C MET A 1 -4.57 5.29 29.57
N ARG A 2 -4.27 4.58 28.47
CA ARG A 2 -2.91 4.24 28.01
C ARG A 2 -3.00 3.93 26.50
N LEU A 3 -3.00 4.97 25.66
CA LEU A 3 -3.01 4.85 24.20
C LEU A 3 -1.99 5.78 23.52
N SER A 4 -1.04 6.35 24.27
CA SER A 4 -0.13 7.40 23.76
C SER A 4 1.36 6.99 23.66
N THR A 5 1.71 5.72 23.86
CA THR A 5 3.12 5.32 23.99
C THR A 5 3.73 4.66 22.75
N ILE A 6 2.92 4.20 21.79
CA ILE A 6 3.42 3.39 20.64
C ILE A 6 3.73 4.25 19.41
N SER A 7 2.94 5.30 19.13
CA SER A 7 3.23 6.28 18.05
C SER A 7 4.58 6.99 18.24
N ASN A 8 5.03 7.11 19.49
CA ASN A 8 6.30 7.74 19.80
C ASN A 8 7.52 6.92 19.38
N ASN A 9 7.47 5.59 19.25
CA ASN A 9 8.67 4.80 18.94
C ASN A 9 9.07 4.82 17.45
N VAL A 10 8.10 4.82 16.53
CA VAL A 10 8.38 5.02 15.09
C VAL A 10 8.97 6.41 14.87
N VAL A 11 8.36 7.40 15.51
CA VAL A 11 8.84 8.79 15.47
C VAL A 11 10.15 8.95 16.25
N LEU A 12 10.42 8.18 17.32
CA LEU A 12 11.67 8.25 18.09
C LEU A 12 12.84 7.52 17.42
N ILE A 13 12.61 6.40 16.73
CA ILE A 13 13.65 5.73 15.94
C ILE A 13 14.02 6.61 14.74
N LEU A 14 13.03 7.28 14.14
CA LEU A 14 13.25 8.28 13.10
C LEU A 14 13.81 9.62 13.64
N LYS A 15 13.49 10.02 14.89
CA LYS A 15 14.01 11.26 15.53
C LYS A 15 15.37 11.10 16.21
N SER A 16 15.75 9.92 16.72
CA SER A 16 16.99 9.73 17.49
C SER A 16 18.25 9.87 16.64
N ARG A 17 18.13 9.75 15.31
CA ARG A 17 19.20 10.09 14.36
C ARG A 17 19.28 11.58 13.99
N PHE A 18 18.34 12.45 14.43
CA PHE A 18 18.40 13.90 14.17
C PHE A 18 19.29 14.70 15.14
N SER A 19 19.85 14.08 16.19
CA SER A 19 20.72 14.80 17.16
C SER A 19 22.23 14.63 16.94
N VAL A 20 22.68 13.96 15.88
CA VAL A 20 24.11 13.84 15.55
C VAL A 20 24.31 14.01 14.04
N LEU A 21 24.18 15.24 13.54
CA LEU A 21 24.84 15.77 12.32
C LEU A 21 24.35 17.21 12.07
N ALA A 22 24.68 18.11 13.00
CA ALA A 22 24.62 19.54 12.76
C ALA A 22 26.05 20.07 12.63
N SER A 23 26.58 20.10 11.40
CA SER A 23 27.61 21.05 10.96
C SER A 23 28.03 20.75 9.52
N ARG A 24 27.46 21.49 8.57
CA ARG A 24 28.17 22.25 7.52
C ARG A 24 27.18 22.77 6.49
N THR A 25 26.71 23.98 6.75
CA THR A 25 26.06 24.83 5.76
C THR A 25 27.05 25.25 4.69
N LYS A 26 26.75 24.97 3.42
CA LYS A 26 27.17 25.81 2.30
C LYS A 26 25.97 26.08 1.39
N MET A 27 25.60 27.35 1.36
CA MET A 27 24.66 28.03 0.47
C MET A 27 25.25 28.12 -0.94
N TYR A 28 24.43 27.96 -1.99
CA TYR A 28 24.41 28.76 -3.24
C TYR A 28 23.16 28.37 -4.08
N PRO A 29 22.67 29.22 -5.02
CA PRO A 29 21.25 29.40 -5.31
C PRO A 29 20.78 28.80 -6.66
N SER A 30 19.46 28.76 -6.79
CA SER A 30 18.56 28.43 -7.90
C SER A 30 19.09 28.51 -9.34
N VAL A 31 18.73 27.51 -10.17
CA VAL A 31 18.27 27.72 -11.56
C VAL A 31 17.22 26.65 -11.93
N ILE A 32 16.07 27.14 -12.40
CA ILE A 32 14.97 26.40 -13.03
C ILE A 32 15.43 25.88 -14.40
N VAL A 33 15.26 24.59 -14.69
CA VAL A 33 15.15 24.09 -16.07
C VAL A 33 14.05 23.04 -16.11
N ALA A 34 12.87 23.45 -16.58
CA ALA A 34 11.92 22.56 -17.22
C ALA A 34 12.34 22.41 -18.70
N ILE A 35 12.24 21.19 -19.26
CA ILE A 35 11.63 20.89 -20.58
C ILE A 35 12.03 19.47 -21.06
N THR A 36 10.98 18.67 -21.27
CA THR A 36 10.80 17.51 -22.17
C THR A 36 11.64 16.24 -22.01
N LEU A 37 11.01 15.20 -21.45
CA LEU A 37 11.03 13.83 -21.96
C LEU A 37 9.60 13.25 -21.90
N LEU A 38 8.70 13.81 -22.72
CA LEU A 38 7.50 13.12 -23.19
C LEU A 38 7.90 12.37 -24.45
N ASN A 39 8.20 11.07 -24.35
CA ASN A 39 8.06 10.07 -25.43
C ASN A 39 8.69 8.73 -25.02
N SER A 40 8.04 8.05 -24.08
CA SER A 40 8.04 6.58 -23.95
C SER A 40 7.09 6.12 -22.83
N MET A 41 5.92 6.74 -22.70
CA MET A 41 4.84 6.13 -21.93
C MET A 41 3.93 5.45 -22.95
N THR A 42 4.03 4.13 -23.03
CA THR A 42 2.85 3.33 -23.37
C THR A 42 1.70 3.87 -22.51
N LEU A 43 0.65 4.35 -23.18
CA LEU A 43 -0.60 4.82 -22.60
C LEU A 43 -0.94 3.93 -21.38
N SER A 44 -0.65 4.43 -20.18
CA SER A 44 -1.14 3.80 -18.96
C SER A 44 -2.65 3.93 -19.05
N ASP A 45 -3.39 2.82 -19.06
CA ASP A 45 -4.83 2.83 -18.79
C ASP A 45 -5.06 3.82 -17.65
N ALA A 46 -5.82 4.89 -17.87
CA ALA A 46 -6.04 5.97 -16.91
C ALA A 46 -6.92 5.52 -15.73
N ARG A 47 -6.46 4.50 -15.01
CA ARG A 47 -7.06 3.94 -13.82
C ARG A 47 -6.79 4.88 -12.66
N THR A 48 -7.84 5.24 -11.96
CA THR A 48 -7.75 6.01 -10.71
C THR A 48 -8.35 5.19 -9.59
N ILE A 49 -8.10 5.56 -8.33
CA ILE A 49 -8.76 4.95 -7.18
C ILE A 49 -10.28 5.04 -7.32
N ASP A 50 -10.81 6.11 -7.92
CA ASP A 50 -12.25 6.33 -8.04
C ASP A 50 -12.86 5.61 -9.25
N ASN A 51 -12.02 5.26 -10.23
CA ASN A 51 -12.41 4.50 -11.42
C ASN A 51 -11.32 3.46 -11.75
N PRO A 52 -11.23 2.37 -10.97
CA PRO A 52 -10.13 1.42 -11.08
C PRO A 52 -10.25 0.53 -12.31
N CYS A 53 -11.45 0.40 -12.90
CA CYS A 53 -11.67 -0.36 -14.12
C CYS A 53 -13.04 -0.13 -14.77
N THR A 54 -13.13 -0.47 -16.04
CA THR A 54 -14.40 -0.55 -16.76
C THR A 54 -15.21 -1.74 -16.26
N VAL A 55 -16.46 -1.49 -15.90
CA VAL A 55 -17.40 -2.54 -15.49
C VAL A 55 -17.96 -3.22 -16.75
N GLN A 56 -17.76 -4.53 -16.84
CA GLN A 56 -18.41 -5.38 -17.86
C GLN A 56 -19.00 -6.60 -17.16
N LYS A 57 -20.16 -7.04 -17.68
CA LYS A 57 -20.98 -8.20 -17.27
C LYS A 57 -20.54 -8.91 -15.99
N PHE A 58 -21.39 -8.87 -14.97
CA PHE A 58 -21.15 -9.54 -13.70
C PHE A 58 -21.35 -11.06 -13.81
N PRO A 59 -20.34 -11.88 -13.47
CA PRO A 59 -20.55 -13.30 -13.25
C PRO A 59 -21.27 -13.54 -11.91
N SER A 60 -21.56 -14.80 -11.58
CA SER A 60 -22.19 -15.13 -10.29
C SER A 60 -21.33 -14.67 -9.11
N LEU A 61 -21.97 -14.40 -7.96
CA LEU A 61 -21.29 -13.98 -6.74
C LEU A 61 -20.13 -14.93 -6.37
N ILE A 62 -20.36 -16.25 -6.44
CA ILE A 62 -19.33 -17.27 -6.20
C ILE A 62 -18.11 -17.07 -7.11
N THR A 63 -18.31 -16.86 -8.40
CA THR A 63 -17.20 -16.62 -9.34
C THR A 63 -16.49 -15.30 -9.03
N GLN A 64 -17.23 -14.24 -8.70
CA GLN A 64 -16.63 -12.95 -8.33
C GLN A 64 -15.77 -13.06 -7.06
N LEU A 65 -16.27 -13.74 -6.03
CA LEU A 65 -15.53 -13.98 -4.78
C LEU A 65 -14.28 -14.82 -5.02
N SER A 66 -14.39 -15.92 -5.77
CA SER A 66 -13.23 -16.78 -6.12
C SER A 66 -12.13 -16.01 -6.86
N VAL A 67 -12.51 -15.21 -7.87
CA VAL A 67 -11.54 -14.38 -8.61
C VAL A 67 -10.95 -13.29 -7.71
N THR A 68 -11.71 -12.74 -6.77
CA THR A 68 -11.21 -11.75 -5.81
C THR A 68 -10.16 -12.36 -4.89
N ILE A 69 -10.41 -13.55 -4.35
CA ILE A 69 -9.44 -14.32 -3.56
C ILE A 69 -8.14 -14.55 -4.36
N GLU A 70 -8.24 -14.97 -5.62
CA GLU A 70 -7.07 -15.14 -6.49
C GLU A 70 -6.25 -13.84 -6.61
N ARG A 71 -6.91 -12.68 -6.76
CA ARG A 71 -6.21 -11.38 -6.84
C ARG A 71 -5.55 -10.99 -5.53
N ILE A 72 -6.15 -11.31 -4.39
CA ILE A 72 -5.53 -11.10 -3.07
C ILE A 72 -4.24 -11.90 -2.96
N VAL A 73 -4.29 -13.19 -3.31
CA VAL A 73 -3.11 -14.09 -3.30
C VAL A 73 -2.00 -13.56 -4.20
N LEU A 74 -2.32 -13.11 -5.42
CA LEU A 74 -1.34 -12.56 -6.36
C LEU A 74 -0.72 -11.24 -5.86
N ALA A 75 -1.51 -10.37 -5.24
CA ALA A 75 -1.00 -9.16 -4.59
C ALA A 75 -0.07 -9.50 -3.43
N ASN A 76 -0.41 -10.50 -2.62
CA ASN A 76 0.38 -10.93 -1.46
C ASN A 76 1.74 -11.51 -1.90
N VAL A 77 1.74 -12.35 -2.94
CA VAL A 77 2.99 -12.86 -3.56
C VAL A 77 3.88 -11.69 -4.03
N THR A 78 3.28 -10.65 -4.60
CA THR A 78 4.04 -9.48 -5.10
C THR A 78 4.59 -8.63 -3.95
N ALA A 79 3.82 -8.44 -2.87
CA ALA A 79 4.31 -7.79 -1.66
C ALA A 79 5.49 -8.57 -1.03
N ASN A 80 5.41 -9.91 -0.99
CA ASN A 80 6.52 -10.75 -0.54
C ASN A 80 7.77 -10.59 -1.41
N GLN A 81 7.61 -10.54 -2.74
CA GLN A 81 8.72 -10.33 -3.67
C GLN A 81 9.43 -9.00 -3.40
N MET A 82 8.68 -7.92 -3.15
CA MET A 82 9.25 -6.64 -2.75
C MET A 82 10.06 -6.74 -1.44
N LEU A 83 9.56 -7.46 -0.44
CA LEU A 83 10.29 -7.68 0.82
C LEU A 83 11.59 -8.47 0.61
N VAL A 84 11.55 -9.52 -0.20
CA VAL A 84 12.74 -10.30 -0.54
C VAL A 84 13.79 -9.42 -1.22
N THR A 85 13.36 -8.55 -2.15
CA THR A 85 14.26 -7.59 -2.79
C THR A 85 14.87 -6.61 -1.76
N LEU A 86 14.06 -6.04 -0.88
CA LEU A 86 14.52 -5.08 0.14
C LEU A 86 15.47 -5.67 1.18
N ARG A 87 15.49 -6.99 1.37
CA ARG A 87 16.49 -7.67 2.22
C ARG A 87 17.86 -7.84 1.58
N GLN A 88 18.01 -7.50 0.29
CA GLN A 88 19.31 -7.55 -0.36
C GLN A 88 20.24 -6.47 0.24
N PRO A 89 21.55 -6.75 0.41
CA PRO A 89 22.49 -5.82 1.04
C PRO A 89 22.62 -4.44 0.37
N ARG A 90 22.14 -4.29 -0.87
CA ARG A 90 22.10 -3.01 -1.59
C ARG A 90 20.99 -2.07 -1.11
N PHE A 91 20.02 -2.56 -0.34
CA PHE A 91 18.91 -1.76 0.19
C PHE A 91 18.96 -1.67 1.72
N LEU A 92 18.93 -2.81 2.39
CA LEU A 92 18.96 -2.89 3.86
C LEU A 92 20.03 -3.86 4.30
N THR A 93 20.82 -3.43 5.28
CA THR A 93 21.79 -4.29 5.96
C THR A 93 21.07 -5.14 7.02
N PRO A 94 21.72 -6.22 7.51
CA PRO A 94 21.20 -6.96 8.65
C PRO A 94 20.96 -6.09 9.89
N ASP A 95 21.82 -5.09 10.15
CA ASP A 95 21.68 -4.17 11.28
C ASP A 95 20.45 -3.27 11.13
N ASP A 96 20.15 -2.82 9.90
CA ASP A 96 18.93 -2.06 9.60
C ASP A 96 17.68 -2.88 9.93
N LEU A 97 17.66 -4.15 9.51
CA LEU A 97 16.55 -5.07 9.76
C LEU A 97 16.38 -5.38 11.26
N ILE A 98 17.47 -5.46 12.02
CA ILE A 98 17.41 -5.61 13.48
C ILE A 98 16.87 -4.33 14.13
N GLN A 99 17.35 -3.16 13.71
CA GLN A 99 16.92 -1.87 14.24
C GLN A 99 15.43 -1.60 13.99
N LEU A 100 14.92 -2.03 12.83
CA LEU A 100 13.52 -1.92 12.44
C LEU A 100 12.56 -2.61 13.41
N ASN A 101 12.99 -3.64 14.15
CA ASN A 101 12.14 -4.57 14.89
C ASN A 101 10.82 -4.85 14.14
N PRO A 102 10.90 -5.50 12.97
CA PRO A 102 9.83 -5.49 11.98
C PRO A 102 8.53 -6.12 12.48
N ASP A 103 8.57 -6.97 13.50
CA ASP A 103 7.38 -7.60 14.07
C ASP A 103 6.55 -6.64 14.94
N ALA A 104 7.15 -5.56 15.44
CA ALA A 104 6.47 -4.57 16.29
C ALA A 104 6.16 -3.24 15.58
N THR A 105 6.80 -2.99 14.43
CA THR A 105 6.74 -1.71 13.75
C THR A 105 5.73 -1.73 12.61
N HIS A 106 4.79 -0.78 12.61
CA HIS A 106 3.78 -0.62 11.57
C HIS A 106 3.72 0.82 11.07
N LEU A 107 3.30 1.01 9.81
CA LEU A 107 3.09 2.35 9.27
C LEU A 107 1.80 2.97 9.83
N PRO A 108 1.87 4.21 10.34
CA PRO A 108 0.68 4.88 10.84
C PRO A 108 -0.34 5.08 9.72
N ASN A 109 -1.62 4.87 10.03
CA ASN A 109 -2.77 4.99 9.12
C ASN A 109 -2.80 3.99 7.95
N LEU A 110 -1.86 3.04 7.87
CA LEU A 110 -1.96 1.93 6.94
C LEU A 110 -2.81 0.83 7.60
N PRO A 111 -3.96 0.45 7.03
CA PRO A 111 -4.81 -0.57 7.62
C PRO A 111 -4.10 -1.93 7.63
N LEU A 112 -4.25 -2.68 8.72
CA LEU A 112 -3.72 -4.04 8.86
C LEU A 112 -4.83 -5.10 8.89
N LEU A 113 -6.03 -4.67 9.25
CA LEU A 113 -7.21 -5.50 9.47
C LEU A 113 -8.38 -4.81 8.79
N VAL A 114 -9.24 -5.62 8.17
CA VAL A 114 -10.59 -5.20 7.80
C VAL A 114 -11.50 -5.73 8.90
N GLU A 115 -11.97 -4.84 9.77
CA GLU A 115 -12.80 -5.21 10.93
C GLU A 115 -14.17 -5.72 10.47
N THR A 116 -14.37 -7.03 10.55
CA THR A 116 -15.69 -7.66 10.41
C THR A 116 -15.81 -8.81 11.40
N GLU A 117 -16.22 -8.51 12.62
CA GLU A 117 -16.67 -9.55 13.54
C GLU A 117 -17.92 -10.20 12.94
N ASN A 118 -17.86 -11.51 12.66
CA ASN A 118 -18.95 -12.27 12.05
C ASN A 118 -19.35 -11.76 10.65
N LEU A 119 -18.41 -11.80 9.69
CA LEU A 119 -18.72 -11.54 8.29
C LEU A 119 -19.83 -12.50 7.80
N THR A 120 -20.92 -11.91 7.32
CA THR A 120 -22.09 -12.58 6.76
C THR A 120 -22.52 -11.90 5.44
N LEU A 121 -23.44 -12.49 4.68
CA LEU A 121 -24.06 -11.82 3.54
C LEU A 121 -24.81 -10.54 3.97
N GLY A 122 -25.33 -10.51 5.20
CA GLY A 122 -26.06 -9.37 5.75
C GLY A 122 -25.19 -8.14 6.05
N ASN A 123 -23.88 -8.29 6.19
CA ASN A 123 -22.94 -7.18 6.40
C ASN A 123 -21.87 -7.08 5.29
N MET A 124 -22.08 -7.77 4.16
CA MET A 124 -21.18 -7.74 3.00
C MET A 124 -21.01 -6.32 2.42
N GLU A 125 -22.06 -5.50 2.46
CA GLU A 125 -22.01 -4.12 1.96
C GLU A 125 -20.97 -3.27 2.69
N ASP A 126 -21.00 -3.28 4.03
CA ASP A 126 -20.06 -2.54 4.86
C ASP A 126 -18.64 -3.09 4.70
N PHE A 127 -18.50 -4.41 4.64
CA PHE A 127 -17.24 -5.08 4.36
C PHE A 127 -16.62 -4.64 3.03
N LEU A 128 -17.40 -4.62 1.94
CA LEU A 128 -16.90 -4.24 0.61
C LEU A 128 -16.52 -2.75 0.55
N ARG A 129 -17.29 -1.87 1.19
CA ARG A 129 -16.93 -0.44 1.30
C ARG A 129 -15.62 -0.24 2.06
N GLN A 130 -15.47 -0.89 3.21
CA GLN A 130 -14.27 -0.78 4.02
C GLN A 130 -13.06 -1.37 3.28
N THR A 131 -13.23 -2.55 2.66
CA THR A 131 -12.20 -3.16 1.82
C THR A 131 -11.76 -2.24 0.69
N TYR A 132 -12.70 -1.62 -0.02
CA TYR A 132 -12.39 -0.70 -1.11
C TYR A 132 -11.51 0.46 -0.63
N ARG A 133 -11.91 1.07 0.48
CA ARG A 133 -11.17 2.16 1.12
C ARG A 133 -9.77 1.71 1.55
N ASP A 134 -9.66 0.56 2.18
CA ASP A 134 -8.39 0.08 2.72
C ASP A 134 -7.39 -0.29 1.61
N VAL A 135 -7.83 -1.02 0.57
CA VAL A 135 -7.00 -1.29 -0.61
C VAL A 135 -6.54 0.02 -1.26
N SER A 136 -7.41 1.03 -1.32
CA SER A 136 -7.07 2.36 -1.85
C SER A 136 -5.98 3.06 -1.02
N ILE A 137 -5.99 2.93 0.31
CA ILE A 137 -4.93 3.47 1.18
C ILE A 137 -3.59 2.78 0.87
N HIS A 138 -3.57 1.45 0.71
CA HIS A 138 -2.34 0.75 0.32
C HIS A 138 -1.81 1.24 -1.03
N ILE A 139 -2.69 1.47 -2.02
CA ILE A 139 -2.32 2.04 -3.32
C ILE A 139 -1.65 3.40 -3.14
N VAL A 140 -2.22 4.30 -2.34
CA VAL A 140 -1.63 5.63 -2.09
C VAL A 140 -0.21 5.53 -1.51
N PHE A 141 0.01 4.63 -0.55
CA PHE A 141 1.34 4.45 0.03
C PHE A 141 2.34 3.90 -0.99
N VAL A 142 1.93 2.94 -1.83
CA VAL A 142 2.78 2.40 -2.89
C VAL A 142 3.08 3.46 -3.95
N GLN A 143 2.08 4.26 -4.34
CA GLN A 143 2.25 5.38 -5.28
C GLN A 143 3.23 6.44 -4.77
N GLN A 144 3.17 6.77 -3.48
CA GLN A 144 4.16 7.67 -2.87
C GLN A 144 5.57 7.08 -2.98
N ALA A 145 5.76 5.82 -2.59
CA ALA A 145 7.06 5.15 -2.67
C ALA A 145 7.56 5.07 -4.12
N LEU A 146 6.67 4.83 -5.09
CA LEU A 146 7.00 4.80 -6.52
C LEU A 146 7.41 6.18 -7.04
N GLY A 147 6.70 7.25 -6.63
CA GLY A 147 7.04 8.63 -6.97
C GLY A 147 8.45 9.00 -6.51
N GLU A 148 8.84 8.57 -5.31
CA GLU A 148 10.19 8.76 -4.77
C GLU A 148 11.25 7.93 -5.53
N GLN A 149 10.91 6.71 -6.00
CA GLN A 149 11.83 5.96 -6.85
C GLN A 149 12.17 6.69 -8.15
N ILE A 150 11.18 7.38 -8.72
CA ILE A 150 11.34 8.14 -9.95
C ILE A 150 12.11 9.44 -9.72
N ALA A 151 11.88 10.11 -8.58
CA ALA A 151 12.47 11.40 -8.27
C ALA A 151 13.87 11.30 -7.64
N ASP A 152 14.07 10.38 -6.69
CA ASP A 152 15.14 10.47 -5.69
C ASP A 152 16.03 9.20 -5.61
N ASP A 153 15.51 8.01 -5.94
CA ASP A 153 16.23 6.73 -5.71
C ASP A 153 16.71 6.02 -6.99
N TYR A 154 16.89 6.74 -8.09
CA TYR A 154 17.40 6.17 -9.36
C TYR A 154 16.65 4.92 -9.85
N ARG A 155 15.38 4.77 -9.47
CA ARG A 155 14.47 3.71 -9.93
C ARG A 155 14.88 2.29 -9.55
N VAL A 156 15.69 2.11 -8.50
CA VAL A 156 16.23 0.78 -8.14
C VAL A 156 15.18 -0.22 -7.65
N LEU A 157 14.03 0.27 -7.15
CA LEU A 157 12.88 -0.52 -6.68
C LEU A 157 11.60 -0.25 -7.51
N GLU A 158 11.72 0.47 -8.63
CA GLU A 158 10.57 0.88 -9.46
C GLU A 158 9.75 -0.33 -9.93
N ASN A 159 10.42 -1.40 -10.35
CA ASN A 159 9.75 -2.59 -10.87
C ASN A 159 8.91 -3.31 -9.80
N GLU A 160 9.45 -3.51 -8.61
CA GLU A 160 8.77 -4.17 -7.50
C GLU A 160 7.55 -3.37 -7.05
N LEU A 161 7.71 -2.05 -6.89
CA LEU A 161 6.63 -1.14 -6.50
C LEU A 161 5.55 -1.04 -7.58
N SER A 162 5.92 -0.90 -8.85
CA SER A 162 4.95 -0.85 -9.96
C SER A 162 4.15 -2.14 -10.08
N ARG A 163 4.80 -3.29 -9.87
CA ARG A 163 4.09 -4.59 -9.87
C ARG A 163 3.12 -4.69 -8.71
N LEU A 164 3.51 -4.25 -7.51
CA LEU A 164 2.64 -4.24 -6.35
C LEU A 164 1.44 -3.30 -6.57
N GLU A 165 1.69 -2.08 -7.06
CA GLU A 165 0.64 -1.11 -7.42
C GLU A 165 -0.35 -1.73 -8.40
N GLN A 166 0.14 -2.32 -9.49
CA GLN A 166 -0.70 -2.98 -10.49
C GLN A 166 -1.58 -4.06 -9.86
N LYS A 167 -1.04 -4.91 -8.99
CA LYS A 167 -1.82 -5.98 -8.33
C LYS A 167 -2.83 -5.46 -7.34
N LEU A 168 -2.53 -4.38 -6.63
CA LEU A 168 -3.50 -3.71 -5.76
C LEU A 168 -4.63 -3.06 -6.59
N PHE A 169 -4.35 -2.47 -7.74
CA PHE A 169 -5.40 -1.98 -8.65
C PHE A 169 -6.25 -3.09 -9.25
N GLU A 170 -5.63 -4.22 -9.65
CA GLU A 170 -6.38 -5.40 -10.11
C GLU A 170 -7.32 -5.92 -9.02
N LEU A 171 -6.87 -5.94 -7.76
CA LEU A 171 -7.70 -6.28 -6.61
C LEU A 171 -8.82 -5.26 -6.38
N LEU A 172 -8.49 -3.97 -6.34
CA LEU A 172 -9.46 -2.89 -6.15
C LEU A 172 -10.57 -2.95 -7.20
N CYS A 173 -10.22 -3.25 -8.45
CA CYS A 173 -11.20 -3.47 -9.52
C CYS A 173 -12.17 -4.63 -9.22
N LYS A 174 -11.70 -5.74 -8.64
CA LYS A 174 -12.58 -6.86 -8.30
C LYS A 174 -13.51 -6.56 -7.12
N VAL A 175 -13.01 -5.82 -6.13
CA VAL A 175 -13.84 -5.29 -5.04
C VAL A 175 -14.88 -4.32 -5.60
N HIS A 176 -14.49 -3.46 -6.56
CA HIS A 176 -15.40 -2.55 -7.25
C HIS A 176 -16.51 -3.29 -8.00
N HIS A 177 -16.15 -4.35 -8.74
CA HIS A 177 -17.10 -5.19 -9.46
C HIS A 177 -18.09 -5.87 -8.52
N LEU A 178 -17.61 -6.45 -7.43
CA LEU A 178 -18.46 -7.04 -6.39
C LEU A 178 -19.48 -6.04 -5.87
N ALA A 179 -19.02 -4.86 -5.45
CA ALA A 179 -19.88 -3.82 -4.91
C ALA A 179 -20.94 -3.36 -5.91
N ILE A 180 -20.56 -3.02 -7.15
CA ILE A 180 -21.51 -2.55 -8.16
C ILE A 180 -22.48 -3.67 -8.57
N SER A 181 -22.04 -4.92 -8.62
CA SER A 181 -22.91 -6.05 -8.96
C SER A 181 -24.07 -6.24 -7.98
N ASP A 182 -23.88 -5.79 -6.73
CA ASP A 182 -24.87 -5.84 -5.66
C ASP A 182 -25.55 -4.47 -5.43
N ASN A 183 -25.40 -3.52 -6.37
CA ASN A 183 -25.89 -2.14 -6.28
C ASN A 183 -25.36 -1.34 -5.08
N ILE A 184 -24.19 -1.72 -4.54
CA ILE A 184 -23.54 -1.01 -3.45
C ILE A 184 -22.87 0.24 -3.99
N MET A 185 -23.27 1.40 -3.47
CA MET A 185 -22.58 2.66 -3.75
C MET A 185 -21.23 2.69 -3.01
N ILE A 186 -20.15 2.85 -3.78
CA ILE A 186 -18.81 3.13 -3.25
C ILE A 186 -18.60 4.64 -3.29
N CYS A 187 -18.47 5.25 -2.12
CA CYS A 187 -18.00 6.62 -1.97
C CYS A 187 -16.50 6.54 -1.65
N SER A 188 -15.62 6.83 -2.61
CA SER A 188 -14.19 6.90 -2.31
C SER A 188 -13.57 8.08 -3.03
N SER A 189 -12.82 8.87 -2.26
CA SER A 189 -11.87 9.89 -2.71
C SER A 189 -10.63 9.80 -1.81
N VAL A 190 -10.13 8.58 -1.61
CA VAL A 190 -8.90 8.36 -0.83
C VAL A 190 -7.75 9.01 -1.58
N ASP A 191 -7.16 10.03 -0.97
CA ASP A 191 -6.06 10.80 -1.55
C ASP A 191 -4.79 10.71 -0.70
N ALA A 192 -3.74 11.40 -1.12
CA ALA A 192 -2.43 11.39 -0.47
C ALA A 192 -2.44 11.92 0.99
N SER A 193 -3.53 12.52 1.49
CA SER A 193 -3.63 13.02 2.86
C SER A 193 -3.68 11.91 3.91
N VAL A 194 -4.04 10.67 3.53
CA VAL A 194 -4.05 9.53 4.46
C VAL A 194 -2.66 9.17 4.97
N MET A 195 -1.62 9.50 4.20
CA MET A 195 -0.22 9.26 4.54
C MET A 195 0.37 10.46 5.30
N PRO A 196 0.82 10.28 6.56
CA PRO A 196 1.39 11.38 7.34
C PRO A 196 2.64 11.97 6.68
N SER A 197 2.81 13.30 6.79
CA SER A 197 3.95 14.01 6.21
C SER A 197 5.31 13.51 6.71
N SER A 198 5.39 13.01 7.95
CA SER A 198 6.60 12.42 8.53
C SER A 198 7.03 11.12 7.83
N ILE A 199 6.11 10.41 7.18
CA ILE A 199 6.38 9.19 6.42
C ILE A 199 6.55 9.52 4.92
N LYS A 200 5.81 10.53 4.45
CA LYS A 200 5.83 11.00 3.06
C LYS A 200 7.14 11.71 2.67
N ASN A 201 7.73 12.50 3.58
CA ASN A 201 8.82 13.42 3.23
C ASN A 201 10.20 12.95 3.71
N ILE A 202 10.42 11.63 3.76
CA ILE A 202 11.71 11.05 4.20
C ILE A 202 12.78 11.33 3.13
N GLN A 203 13.84 12.06 3.50
CA GLN A 203 14.92 12.45 2.58
C GLN A 203 16.07 11.42 2.52
N ASP A 204 16.24 10.63 3.57
CA ASP A 204 17.26 9.59 3.65
C ASP A 204 16.79 8.31 2.93
N ASP A 205 17.62 7.78 2.04
CA ASP A 205 17.33 6.62 1.19
C ASP A 205 17.13 5.34 2.02
N THR A 206 18.00 5.12 3.00
CA THR A 206 17.95 3.96 3.89
C THR A 206 16.66 3.97 4.69
N LEU A 207 16.25 5.14 5.22
CA LEU A 207 14.96 5.29 5.91
C LEU A 207 13.77 5.09 4.97
N ARG A 208 13.86 5.50 3.70
CA ARG A 208 12.82 5.18 2.69
C ARG A 208 12.75 3.68 2.43
N TYR A 209 13.87 2.97 2.31
CA TYR A 209 13.89 1.51 2.16
C TYR A 209 13.33 0.80 3.39
N MET A 210 13.66 1.28 4.60
CA MET A 210 13.09 0.78 5.84
C MET A 210 11.56 0.94 5.87
N ARG A 211 11.05 2.13 5.51
CA ARG A 211 9.61 2.37 5.37
C ARG A 211 8.99 1.45 4.32
N ASN A 212 9.62 1.29 3.15
CA ASN A 212 9.11 0.41 2.09
C ASN A 212 9.08 -1.05 2.53
N TYR A 213 10.02 -1.46 3.38
CA TYR A 213 10.02 -2.78 3.98
C TYR A 213 8.83 -2.96 4.93
N ILE A 214 8.54 -1.96 5.79
CA ILE A 214 7.35 -2.00 6.64
C ILE A 214 6.07 -1.98 5.78
N LEU A 215 6.02 -1.17 4.71
CA LEU A 215 4.90 -1.11 3.76
C LEU A 215 4.60 -2.49 3.17
N GLY A 216 5.64 -3.19 2.68
CA GLY A 216 5.48 -4.54 2.13
C GLY A 216 4.91 -5.52 3.15
N LYS A 217 5.48 -5.50 4.37
CA LYS A 217 5.08 -6.39 5.47
C LYS A 217 3.63 -6.11 5.90
N ASP A 218 3.29 -4.86 6.16
CA ASP A 218 1.96 -4.46 6.59
C ASP A 218 0.92 -4.76 5.50
N THR A 219 1.30 -4.59 4.22
CA THR A 219 0.46 -5.02 3.08
C THR A 219 0.25 -6.54 3.06
N GLN A 220 1.27 -7.36 3.38
CA GLN A 220 1.07 -8.81 3.49
C GLN A 220 0.13 -9.18 4.63
N ILE A 221 0.28 -8.54 5.80
CA ILE A 221 -0.61 -8.76 6.95
C ILE A 221 -2.05 -8.43 6.54
N PHE A 222 -2.28 -7.25 5.97
CA PHE A 222 -3.57 -6.82 5.45
C PHE A 222 -4.16 -7.82 4.45
N LEU A 223 -3.39 -8.22 3.43
CA LEU A 223 -3.87 -9.12 2.39
C LEU A 223 -4.18 -10.53 2.94
N GLY A 224 -3.41 -11.04 3.90
CA GLY A 224 -3.73 -12.33 4.55
C GLY A 224 -5.02 -12.29 5.38
N ASN A 225 -5.25 -11.18 6.09
CA ASN A 225 -6.52 -10.97 6.80
C ASN A 225 -7.70 -10.81 5.82
N LEU A 226 -7.48 -10.06 4.74
CA LEU A 226 -8.49 -9.87 3.69
C LEU A 226 -8.86 -11.19 2.99
N GLU A 227 -7.86 -12.02 2.70
CA GLU A 227 -8.06 -13.36 2.14
C GLU A 227 -8.95 -14.21 3.05
N THR A 228 -8.67 -14.22 4.36
CA THR A 228 -9.46 -14.95 5.36
C THR A 228 -10.93 -14.50 5.33
N ASN A 229 -11.19 -13.19 5.30
CA ASN A 229 -12.54 -12.64 5.22
C ASN A 229 -13.26 -13.05 3.93
N PHE A 230 -12.61 -12.95 2.77
CA PHE A 230 -13.23 -13.36 1.52
C PHE A 230 -13.49 -14.88 1.44
N ILE A 231 -12.63 -15.71 2.05
CA ILE A 231 -12.87 -17.15 2.17
C ILE A 231 -14.09 -17.41 3.05
N THR A 232 -14.25 -16.72 4.18
CA THR A 232 -15.43 -16.82 5.04
C THR A 232 -16.72 -16.51 4.26
N LEU A 233 -16.75 -15.37 3.55
CA LEU A 233 -17.90 -14.98 2.74
C LEU A 233 -18.17 -15.97 1.61
N TYR A 234 -17.12 -16.49 0.96
CA TYR A 234 -17.24 -17.51 -0.07
C TYR A 234 -17.89 -18.79 0.49
N SER A 235 -17.45 -19.26 1.66
CA SER A 235 -18.02 -20.44 2.32
C SER A 235 -19.48 -20.24 2.72
N GLU A 236 -19.86 -19.05 3.16
CA GLU A 236 -21.25 -18.74 3.50
C GLU A 236 -22.17 -18.77 2.28
N VAL A 237 -21.74 -18.24 1.13
CA VAL A 237 -22.53 -18.26 -0.11
C VAL A 237 -22.73 -19.69 -0.65
N GLN A 238 -21.82 -20.61 -0.32
CA GLN A 238 -21.92 -22.02 -0.74
C GLN A 238 -22.80 -22.88 0.18
N GLY A 239 -23.06 -22.44 1.41
CA GLY A 239 -23.87 -23.14 2.42
C GLY A 239 -25.36 -22.90 2.27
#